data_AF-A0A0M4QXU9-F1
#
_entry.id   AF-A0A0M4QXU9-F1
#
_cell.length_a   1.000
_cell.length_b   1.000
_cell.length_c   1.000
_cell.angle_alpha   90.00
_cell.angle_beta   90.00
_cell.angle_gamma   90.00
#
_symmetry.space_group_name_H-M   'P 1'
#
loop_
_entity.id
_entity.type
_entity.pdbx_description
1 polymer ?
#
loop_
_entity_poly.entity_id
_entity_poly.type
_entity_poly.pdbx_seq_one_letter_code
_entity_poly.pdbx_strand_id
1 'polypeptide(L)'
;MPVSAQCKVDKKDVPTVFDTITGAAFFTAGSNVPMSCLFTNKQLPIPAQVVVTKKWAINGGPAVADGSQPGGYTAKLELSKHSAPVFGTIYDGYAAGNTVNVNESVVVPAGCVNVPSGDIGNHVLAAGLNSYALTNTVNCAPTLQLKKTVSGAATANTNWVLSGTGTGSATVTNPAGGDMAPKLAVSAGVEYSLSEAVKAGFANAAEFKASDWSCVTDSGTITLTKGAAGTATLAGLKAGQNVVCTINNAHTDQGVGVTKTVTGNAQNADGT
;
A
#
# COMPACT_ATOMS: atom_id res chain seq x y z
N MET A 1 46.69 -13.68 3.66
CA MET A 1 47.43 -14.66 4.49
C MET A 1 47.44 -14.17 5.93
N PRO A 2 47.13 -15.03 6.90
CA PRO A 2 47.05 -14.65 8.31
C PRO A 2 48.41 -14.41 8.97
N VAL A 3 49.52 -14.65 8.26
CA VAL A 3 50.87 -14.37 8.75
C VAL A 3 51.72 -13.79 7.62
N SER A 4 52.58 -12.83 7.93
CA SER A 4 53.61 -12.29 7.03
C SER A 4 54.89 -11.97 7.79
N ALA A 5 56.02 -11.99 7.10
CA ALA A 5 57.30 -11.56 7.65
C ALA A 5 57.94 -10.48 6.76
N GLN A 6 58.51 -9.45 7.39
CA GLN A 6 59.34 -8.44 6.73
C GLN A 6 60.68 -8.36 7.45
N CYS A 7 61.76 -8.68 6.75
CA CYS A 7 63.11 -8.63 7.30
C CYS A 7 63.90 -7.42 6.81
N LYS A 8 64.77 -6.93 7.68
CA LYS A 8 65.73 -5.86 7.42
C LYS A 8 67.15 -6.35 7.68
N VAL A 9 68.05 -5.95 6.79
CA VAL A 9 69.49 -6.17 6.92
C VAL A 9 70.17 -4.80 6.85
N ASP A 10 70.97 -4.48 7.88
CA ASP A 10 71.58 -3.15 8.03
C ASP A 10 70.53 -2.01 7.89
N LYS A 11 69.38 -2.20 8.56
CA LYS A 11 68.22 -1.30 8.57
C LYS A 11 67.50 -1.11 7.22
N LYS A 12 67.91 -1.79 6.15
CA LYS A 12 67.25 -1.77 4.84
C LYS A 12 66.34 -2.98 4.67
N ASP A 13 65.16 -2.77 4.09
CA ASP A 13 64.26 -3.85 3.73
C ASP A 13 64.91 -4.79 2.71
N VAL A 14 64.78 -6.10 2.94
CA VAL A 14 65.26 -7.12 2.00
C VAL A 14 64.11 -7.97 1.48
N PRO A 15 64.23 -8.51 0.26
CA PRO A 15 63.30 -9.52 -0.22
C PRO A 15 63.21 -10.67 0.79
N THR A 16 62.01 -10.87 1.33
CA THR A 16 61.72 -11.89 2.34
C THR A 16 60.71 -12.86 1.74
N VAL A 17 61.05 -14.14 1.68
CA VAL A 17 60.13 -15.21 1.29
C VAL A 17 59.56 -15.82 2.57
N PHE A 18 58.24 -15.86 2.70
CA PHE A 18 57.57 -16.45 3.85
C PHE A 18 56.89 -17.75 3.46
N ASP A 19 57.26 -18.84 4.11
CA ASP A 19 56.61 -20.15 3.96
C ASP A 19 55.44 -20.24 4.93
N THR A 20 54.22 -20.27 4.38
CA THR A 20 52.99 -20.33 5.15
C THR A 20 52.68 -21.70 5.74
N ILE A 21 53.38 -22.77 5.30
CA ILE A 21 53.21 -24.12 5.82
C ILE A 21 54.06 -24.31 7.08
N THR A 22 55.32 -23.86 7.04
CA THR A 22 56.26 -24.03 8.16
C THR A 22 56.35 -22.81 9.08
N GLY A 23 55.86 -21.64 8.65
CA GLY A 23 56.01 -20.38 9.37
C GLY A 23 57.41 -19.75 9.26
N ALA A 24 58.28 -20.28 8.38
CA ALA A 24 59.65 -19.81 8.23
C ALA A 24 59.74 -18.57 7.31
N ALA A 25 60.64 -17.65 7.65
CA ALA A 25 61.02 -16.52 6.79
C ALA A 25 62.45 -16.74 6.27
N PHE A 26 62.62 -16.58 4.95
CA PHE A 26 63.89 -16.74 4.25
C PHE A 26 64.32 -15.41 3.65
N PHE A 27 65.57 -15.03 3.90
CA PHE A 27 66.22 -13.85 3.35
C PHE A 27 67.73 -14.06 3.29
N THR A 28 68.45 -13.20 2.57
CA THR A 28 69.92 -13.25 2.48
C THR A 28 70.54 -12.06 3.20
N ALA A 29 71.58 -12.31 3.98
CA ALA A 29 72.37 -11.29 4.67
C ALA A 29 73.87 -11.57 4.51
N GLY A 30 74.68 -10.51 4.50
CA GLY A 30 76.14 -10.63 4.58
C GLY A 30 76.61 -11.07 5.97
N SER A 31 77.91 -11.33 6.12
CA SER A 31 78.50 -11.61 7.43
C SER A 31 78.55 -10.33 8.28
N ASN A 32 78.34 -10.46 9.60
CA ASN A 32 78.49 -9.39 10.61
C ASN A 32 77.59 -8.16 10.43
N VAL A 33 76.45 -8.27 9.75
CA VAL A 33 75.45 -7.18 9.65
C VAL A 33 74.28 -7.43 10.60
N PRO A 34 73.75 -6.38 11.26
CA PRO A 34 72.58 -6.53 12.13
C PRO A 34 71.34 -6.87 11.30
N MET A 35 70.53 -7.79 11.82
CA MET A 35 69.29 -8.26 11.18
C MET A 35 68.12 -8.10 12.14
N SER A 36 66.95 -7.76 11.58
CA SER A 36 65.69 -7.79 12.31
C SER A 36 64.57 -8.27 11.40
N CYS A 37 63.63 -9.04 11.93
CA CYS A 37 62.44 -9.46 11.21
C CYS A 37 61.20 -9.13 12.02
N LEU A 38 60.21 -8.53 11.38
CA LEU A 38 58.89 -8.30 11.93
C LEU A 38 57.93 -9.37 11.40
N PHE A 39 57.46 -10.22 12.30
CA PHE A 39 56.38 -11.18 12.01
C PHE A 39 55.05 -10.55 12.41
N THR A 40 54.11 -10.53 11.47
CA THR A 40 52.76 -10.01 11.71
C THR A 40 51.76 -11.14 11.59
N ASN A 41 51.11 -11.50 12.69
CA ASN A 41 49.95 -12.38 12.70
C ASN A 41 48.69 -11.51 12.57
N LYS A 42 47.91 -11.72 11.51
CA LYS A 42 46.62 -11.09 11.29
C LYS A 42 45.51 -12.09 11.60
N GLN A 43 44.73 -11.79 12.63
CA GLN A 43 43.49 -12.53 12.92
C GLN A 43 42.59 -12.50 11.68
N LEU A 44 42.16 -13.67 11.21
CA LEU A 44 41.16 -13.73 10.15
C LEU A 44 39.83 -13.19 10.68
N PRO A 45 39.05 -12.48 9.86
CA PRO A 45 37.71 -12.06 10.26
C PRO A 45 36.91 -13.30 10.68
N ILE A 46 36.30 -13.26 11.87
CA ILE A 46 35.46 -14.35 12.34
C ILE A 46 34.20 -14.36 11.45
N PRO A 47 33.88 -15.45 10.73
CA PRO A 47 32.76 -15.45 9.80
C PRO A 47 31.42 -15.13 10.47
N ALA A 48 30.59 -14.38 9.76
CA ALA A 48 29.20 -14.14 10.10
C ALA A 48 28.32 -14.40 8.88
N GLN A 49 27.08 -14.79 9.15
CA GLN A 49 26.03 -14.99 8.15
C GLN A 49 24.82 -14.16 8.55
N VAL A 50 23.99 -13.77 7.58
CA VAL A 50 22.78 -12.98 7.81
C VAL A 50 21.59 -13.64 7.13
N VAL A 51 20.46 -13.76 7.83
CA VAL A 51 19.16 -14.07 7.24
C VAL A 51 18.14 -13.03 7.68
N VAL A 52 17.33 -12.55 6.74
CA VAL A 52 16.24 -11.60 7.02
C VAL A 52 14.92 -12.21 6.61
N THR A 53 14.00 -12.34 7.55
CA THR A 53 12.64 -12.83 7.29
C THR A 53 11.65 -11.68 7.19
N LYS A 54 10.56 -11.88 6.44
CA LYS A 54 9.55 -10.85 6.20
C LYS A 54 8.14 -11.35 6.48
N LYS A 55 7.34 -10.49 7.10
CA LYS A 55 5.90 -10.67 7.32
C LYS A 55 5.08 -9.45 6.94
N TRP A 56 3.79 -9.68 6.69
CA TRP A 56 2.79 -8.67 6.36
C TRP A 56 1.58 -8.79 7.29
N ALA A 57 1.24 -7.73 8.00
CA ALA A 57 -0.02 -7.61 8.74
C ALA A 57 -0.90 -6.58 8.03
N ILE A 58 -2.00 -7.00 7.41
CA ILE A 58 -2.85 -6.14 6.58
C ILE A 58 -4.20 -5.96 7.25
N ASN A 59 -4.63 -4.71 7.41
CA ASN A 59 -5.95 -4.32 7.92
C ASN A 59 -6.29 -4.92 9.29
N GLY A 60 -5.30 -5.05 10.18
CA GLY A 60 -5.46 -5.66 11.51
C GLY A 60 -5.58 -7.19 11.51
N GLY A 61 -5.46 -7.83 10.34
CA GLY A 61 -5.42 -9.29 10.23
C GLY A 61 -4.13 -9.92 10.74
N PRO A 62 -4.09 -11.25 10.90
CA PRO A 62 -2.90 -11.97 11.34
C PRO A 62 -1.76 -11.80 10.35
N ALA A 63 -0.54 -11.73 10.88
CA ALA A 63 0.65 -11.57 10.04
C ALA A 63 0.92 -12.81 9.19
N VAL A 64 1.08 -12.64 7.89
CA VAL A 64 1.42 -13.70 6.92
C VAL A 64 2.87 -13.58 6.46
N ALA A 65 3.47 -14.69 6.04
CA ALA A 65 4.82 -14.69 5.47
C ALA A 65 4.85 -13.94 4.13
N ASP A 66 6.01 -13.39 3.78
CA ASP A 66 6.22 -12.81 2.45
C ASP A 66 6.03 -13.85 1.34
N GLY A 67 5.37 -13.44 0.26
CA GLY A 67 4.85 -14.30 -0.79
C GLY A 67 3.45 -14.87 -0.53
N SER A 68 2.91 -14.73 0.69
CA SER A 68 1.54 -15.18 1.05
C SER A 68 0.53 -14.03 1.18
N GLN A 69 0.98 -12.78 1.06
CA GLN A 69 0.11 -11.61 1.05
C GLN A 69 -0.75 -11.54 -0.24
N PRO A 70 -1.90 -10.83 -0.22
CA PRO A 70 -2.68 -10.56 -1.42
C PRO A 70 -1.86 -9.85 -2.52
N GLY A 71 -2.36 -9.89 -3.76
CA GLY A 71 -1.76 -9.15 -4.87
C GLY A 71 -1.73 -7.64 -4.62
N GLY A 72 -0.72 -6.95 -5.17
CA GLY A 72 -0.55 -5.49 -5.04
C GLY A 72 0.30 -5.04 -3.85
N TYR A 73 0.79 -5.97 -3.03
CA TYR A 73 1.70 -5.71 -1.91
C TYR A 73 3.07 -6.33 -2.18
N THR A 74 4.10 -5.50 -2.34
CA THR A 74 5.45 -5.97 -2.64
C THR A 74 6.48 -5.30 -1.73
N ALA A 75 7.49 -6.05 -1.32
CA ALA A 75 8.67 -5.54 -0.63
C ALA A 75 9.93 -6.06 -1.32
N LYS A 76 10.98 -5.27 -1.31
CA LYS A 76 12.33 -5.66 -1.75
C LYS A 76 13.28 -5.49 -0.58
N LEU A 77 13.99 -6.57 -0.23
CA LEU A 77 15.03 -6.52 0.79
C LEU A 77 16.18 -5.66 0.28
N GLU A 78 16.67 -4.80 1.16
CA GLU A 78 17.90 -4.04 1.00
C GLU A 78 18.87 -4.51 2.08
N LEU A 79 19.98 -5.12 1.65
CA LEU A 79 20.97 -5.68 2.56
C LEU A 79 22.36 -5.27 2.11
N SER A 80 23.15 -4.75 3.04
CA SER A 80 24.53 -4.31 2.74
C SER A 80 25.34 -5.43 2.10
N LYS A 81 26.17 -5.10 1.09
CA LYS A 81 27.03 -6.01 0.32
C LYS A 81 26.33 -6.97 -0.67
N HIS A 82 25.00 -6.96 -0.77
CA HIS A 82 24.30 -7.77 -1.77
C HIS A 82 23.44 -6.89 -2.69
N SER A 83 23.49 -7.18 -3.98
CA SER A 83 22.55 -6.64 -4.97
C SER A 83 21.34 -7.57 -5.06
N ALA A 84 20.14 -7.00 -4.96
CA ALA A 84 18.86 -7.72 -5.03
C ALA A 84 18.76 -8.95 -4.10
N PRO A 85 19.01 -8.80 -2.78
CA PRO A 85 18.80 -9.88 -1.84
C PRO A 85 17.32 -10.27 -1.73
N VAL A 86 17.05 -11.49 -1.29
CA VAL A 86 15.71 -12.10 -1.17
C VAL A 86 15.48 -12.49 0.28
N PHE A 87 14.29 -12.20 0.80
CA PHE A 87 13.91 -12.59 2.15
C PHE A 87 14.00 -14.12 2.35
N GLY A 88 14.38 -14.55 3.55
CA GLY A 88 14.54 -15.95 3.94
C GLY A 88 15.82 -16.62 3.45
N THR A 89 16.63 -15.96 2.63
CA THR A 89 17.92 -16.49 2.17
C THR A 89 19.03 -16.20 3.18
N ILE A 90 19.88 -17.19 3.45
CA ILE A 90 21.10 -17.02 4.27
C ILE A 90 22.21 -16.46 3.37
N TYR A 91 22.82 -15.36 3.81
CA TYR A 91 23.91 -14.68 3.13
C TYR A 91 25.22 -14.80 3.90
N ASP A 92 26.25 -15.28 3.20
CA ASP A 92 27.64 -15.37 3.68
C ASP A 92 28.45 -14.12 3.28
N GLY A 93 29.75 -14.11 3.58
CA GLY A 93 30.66 -13.03 3.20
C GLY A 93 30.69 -11.85 4.19
N TYR A 94 30.05 -12.02 5.34
CA TYR A 94 30.18 -11.12 6.47
C TYR A 94 31.23 -11.59 7.47
N ALA A 95 31.59 -10.68 8.36
CA ALA A 95 32.45 -10.98 9.50
C ALA A 95 31.88 -10.34 10.76
N ALA A 96 32.06 -11.01 11.89
CA ALA A 96 31.68 -10.51 13.19
C ALA A 96 32.37 -9.17 13.48
N GLY A 97 31.65 -8.28 14.16
CA GLY A 97 32.08 -6.91 14.45
C GLY A 97 31.82 -5.92 13.31
N ASN A 98 31.54 -6.38 12.08
CA ASN A 98 31.09 -5.47 11.02
C ASN A 98 29.64 -5.06 11.24
N THR A 99 29.27 -3.89 10.71
CA THR A 99 27.89 -3.43 10.65
C THR A 99 27.23 -3.88 9.35
N VAL A 100 26.01 -4.40 9.45
CA VAL A 100 25.09 -4.62 8.33
C VAL A 100 23.92 -3.65 8.44
N ASN A 101 23.53 -3.01 7.34
CA ASN A 101 22.25 -2.31 7.26
C ASN A 101 21.19 -3.26 6.68
N VAL A 102 20.10 -3.43 7.42
CA VAL A 102 18.88 -4.16 7.03
C VAL A 102 17.80 -3.14 6.76
N ASN A 103 17.28 -3.10 5.53
CA ASN A 103 16.22 -2.19 5.14
C ASN A 103 15.30 -2.83 4.10
N GLU A 104 14.25 -2.13 3.70
CA GLU A 104 13.37 -2.56 2.61
C GLU A 104 12.79 -1.38 1.84
N SER A 105 12.52 -1.61 0.56
CA SER A 105 11.65 -0.77 -0.26
C SER A 105 10.27 -1.42 -0.39
N VAL A 106 9.19 -0.68 -0.12
CA VAL A 106 7.83 -1.21 -0.04
C VAL A 106 6.89 -0.49 -1.00
N VAL A 107 6.03 -1.25 -1.67
CA VAL A 107 4.89 -0.74 -2.47
C VAL A 107 3.61 -1.39 -1.95
N VAL A 108 2.62 -0.55 -1.68
CA VAL A 108 1.26 -0.94 -1.27
C VAL A 108 0.21 -0.31 -2.20
N PRO A 109 -1.01 -0.87 -2.27
CA PRO A 109 -2.08 -0.30 -3.09
C PRO A 109 -2.43 1.15 -2.70
N ALA A 110 -2.99 1.90 -3.64
CA ALA A 110 -3.46 3.26 -3.39
C ALA A 110 -4.51 3.28 -2.25
N GLY A 111 -4.42 4.27 -1.35
CA GLY A 111 -5.28 4.35 -0.17
C GLY A 111 -4.83 3.48 1.02
N CYS A 112 -3.73 2.74 0.87
CA CYS A 112 -3.08 2.02 1.96
C CYS A 112 -1.86 2.79 2.50
N VAL A 113 -1.67 2.72 3.80
CA VAL A 113 -0.49 3.25 4.50
C VAL A 113 0.30 2.07 5.06
N ASN A 114 1.60 2.01 4.78
CA ASN A 114 2.51 1.04 5.37
C ASN A 114 3.28 1.66 6.55
N VAL A 115 3.36 0.91 7.64
CA VAL A 115 4.24 1.20 8.79
C VAL A 115 5.19 0.01 8.94
N PRO A 116 6.45 0.13 8.47
CA PRO A 116 7.44 -0.92 8.58
C PRO A 116 7.98 -0.98 10.02
N SER A 117 8.29 -2.18 10.52
CA SER A 117 8.82 -2.42 11.86
C SER A 117 9.72 -3.67 11.92
N GLY A 118 10.33 -3.89 13.09
CA GLY A 118 11.27 -4.99 13.33
C GLY A 118 12.72 -4.49 13.33
N ASP A 119 13.63 -5.30 12.78
CA ASP A 119 15.07 -5.07 12.82
C ASP A 119 15.57 -4.14 11.69
N ILE A 120 14.89 -3.02 11.46
CA ILE A 120 15.30 -2.04 10.44
C ILE A 120 16.48 -1.21 10.95
N GLY A 121 17.49 -1.03 10.11
CA GLY A 121 18.63 -0.17 10.37
C GLY A 121 19.94 -0.94 10.50
N ASN A 122 20.87 -0.35 11.26
CA ASN A 122 22.24 -0.85 11.39
C ASN A 122 22.39 -1.82 12.55
N HIS A 123 23.03 -2.97 12.30
CA HIS A 123 23.29 -4.01 13.28
C HIS A 123 24.75 -4.42 13.25
N VAL A 124 25.36 -4.55 14.43
CA VAL A 124 26.70 -5.14 14.56
C VAL A 124 26.57 -6.65 14.58
N LEU A 125 27.32 -7.33 13.71
CA LEU A 125 27.21 -8.77 13.53
C LEU A 125 27.96 -9.52 14.64
N ALA A 126 27.29 -10.52 15.22
CA ALA A 126 27.93 -11.56 15.99
C ALA A 126 28.55 -12.63 15.07
N ALA A 127 29.41 -13.48 15.64
CA ALA A 127 29.91 -14.66 14.93
C ALA A 127 28.77 -15.63 14.63
N GLY A 128 28.83 -16.32 13.48
CA GLY A 128 27.79 -17.26 13.06
C GLY A 128 26.56 -16.57 12.46
N LEU A 129 25.39 -17.21 12.57
CA LEU A 129 24.15 -16.75 11.94
C LEU A 129 23.46 -15.65 12.75
N ASN A 130 23.28 -14.48 12.13
CA ASN A 130 22.49 -13.37 12.64
C ASN A 130 21.13 -13.40 11.94
N SER A 131 20.05 -13.47 12.72
CA SER A 131 18.67 -13.54 12.21
C SER A 131 17.93 -12.25 12.49
N TYR A 132 17.34 -11.67 11.45
CA TYR A 132 16.55 -10.44 11.54
C TYR A 132 15.13 -10.67 11.00
N ALA A 133 14.17 -9.91 11.50
CA ALA A 133 12.78 -9.98 11.08
C ALA A 133 12.23 -8.58 10.79
N LEU A 134 11.60 -8.44 9.62
CA LEU A 134 10.87 -7.24 9.22
C LEU A 134 9.37 -7.54 9.13
N THR A 135 8.54 -6.58 9.55
CA THR A 135 7.08 -6.66 9.42
C THR A 135 6.52 -5.39 8.81
N ASN A 136 5.73 -5.52 7.74
CA ASN A 136 4.95 -4.41 7.18
C ASN A 136 3.55 -4.46 7.77
N THR A 137 3.18 -3.42 8.51
CA THR A 137 1.80 -3.26 8.98
C THR A 137 1.10 -2.29 8.05
N VAL A 138 0.15 -2.78 7.27
CA VAL A 138 -0.55 -2.00 6.25
C VAL A 138 -2.00 -1.79 6.66
N ASN A 139 -2.46 -0.54 6.62
CA ASN A 139 -3.87 -0.21 6.81
C ASN A 139 -4.42 0.52 5.59
N CYS A 140 -5.50 -0.03 5.01
CA CYS A 140 -6.15 0.51 3.83
C CYS A 140 -7.49 1.14 4.21
N ALA A 141 -7.65 2.44 3.95
CA ALA A 141 -8.94 3.10 4.15
C ALA A 141 -9.96 2.54 3.14
N PRO A 142 -11.20 2.24 3.55
CA PRO A 142 -12.28 2.02 2.59
C PRO A 142 -12.56 3.30 1.81
N THR A 143 -13.26 3.17 0.69
CA THR A 143 -13.76 4.30 -0.08
C THR A 143 -15.27 4.24 -0.25
N LEU A 144 -15.89 5.42 -0.25
CA LEU A 144 -17.32 5.58 -0.46
C LEU A 144 -17.57 6.58 -1.60
N GLN A 145 -18.51 6.24 -2.48
CA GLN A 145 -19.01 7.09 -3.54
C GLN A 145 -20.54 7.03 -3.57
N LEU A 146 -21.18 8.17 -3.81
CA LEU A 146 -22.64 8.27 -3.93
C LEU A 146 -23.04 8.53 -5.37
N LYS A 147 -24.09 7.86 -5.84
CA LYS A 147 -24.60 7.95 -7.20
C LYS A 147 -26.08 8.34 -7.20
N LYS A 148 -26.40 9.34 -7.99
CA LYS A 148 -27.78 9.73 -8.29
C LYS A 148 -28.23 9.12 -9.60
N THR A 149 -29.47 8.65 -9.63
CA THR A 149 -30.20 8.35 -10.86
C THR A 149 -31.62 8.93 -10.78
N VAL A 150 -32.17 9.25 -11.94
CA VAL A 150 -33.55 9.72 -12.11
C VAL A 150 -34.16 8.96 -13.27
N SER A 151 -35.42 8.55 -13.14
CA SER A 151 -36.13 7.74 -14.12
C SER A 151 -37.56 8.23 -14.30
N GLY A 152 -38.19 7.87 -15.43
CA GLY A 152 -39.57 8.24 -15.75
C GLY A 152 -39.76 9.65 -16.31
N ALA A 153 -38.76 10.53 -16.22
CA ALA A 153 -38.77 11.86 -16.84
C ALA A 153 -37.35 12.32 -17.21
N ALA A 154 -37.23 13.22 -18.20
CA ALA A 154 -35.98 13.86 -18.59
C ALA A 154 -35.60 14.99 -17.60
N THR A 155 -35.30 14.62 -16.35
CA THR A 155 -34.91 15.55 -15.29
C THR A 155 -33.46 15.33 -14.87
N ALA A 156 -32.70 16.42 -14.75
CA ALA A 156 -31.27 16.35 -14.46
C ALA A 156 -30.99 15.94 -13.00
N ASN A 157 -30.02 15.05 -12.80
CA ASN A 157 -29.55 14.62 -11.48
C ASN A 157 -28.98 15.78 -10.65
N THR A 158 -28.63 16.92 -11.27
CA THR A 158 -28.18 18.16 -10.61
C THR A 158 -29.23 18.81 -9.70
N ASN A 159 -30.48 18.36 -9.75
CA ASN A 159 -31.56 18.82 -8.88
C ASN A 159 -31.55 18.16 -7.49
N TRP A 160 -30.65 17.21 -7.22
CA TRP A 160 -30.50 16.55 -5.93
C TRP A 160 -29.06 16.58 -5.44
N VAL A 161 -28.91 16.77 -4.14
CA VAL A 161 -27.65 16.71 -3.41
C VAL A 161 -27.66 15.45 -2.55
N LEU A 162 -26.61 14.65 -2.68
CA LEU A 162 -26.36 13.46 -1.89
C LEU A 162 -25.37 13.79 -0.78
N SER A 163 -25.53 13.13 0.36
CA SER A 163 -24.61 13.23 1.50
C SER A 163 -24.43 11.87 2.16
N GLY A 164 -23.19 11.60 2.58
CA GLY A 164 -22.79 10.43 3.36
C GLY A 164 -21.86 10.89 4.48
N THR A 165 -22.32 10.82 5.72
CA THR A 165 -21.59 11.31 6.89
C THR A 165 -21.36 10.19 7.89
N GLY A 166 -20.10 10.02 8.33
CA GLY A 166 -19.74 9.11 9.41
C GLY A 166 -18.94 9.86 10.48
N THR A 167 -19.11 9.47 11.74
CA THR A 167 -18.43 10.11 12.87
C THR A 167 -16.91 10.03 12.71
N GLY A 168 -16.22 11.18 12.77
CA GLY A 168 -14.76 11.25 12.64
C GLY A 168 -14.23 10.83 11.26
N SER A 169 -15.09 10.87 10.23
CA SER A 169 -14.75 10.49 8.85
C SER A 169 -14.99 11.64 7.88
N ALA A 170 -14.45 11.52 6.66
CA ALA A 170 -14.72 12.47 5.59
C ALA A 170 -16.20 12.40 5.16
N THR A 171 -16.80 13.56 4.91
CA THR A 171 -18.16 13.65 4.34
C THR A 171 -18.10 13.48 2.83
N VAL A 172 -18.86 12.51 2.31
CA VAL A 172 -19.02 12.30 0.87
C VAL A 172 -20.26 13.05 0.40
N THR A 173 -20.11 14.05 -0.46
CA THR A 173 -21.25 14.84 -0.95
C THR A 173 -20.99 15.45 -2.31
N ASN A 174 -22.05 15.79 -3.05
CA ASN A 174 -22.02 16.56 -4.29
C ASN A 174 -22.86 17.85 -4.14
N PRO A 175 -22.32 18.94 -3.59
CA PRO A 175 -23.10 20.15 -3.31
C PRO A 175 -23.73 20.79 -4.57
N ALA A 176 -23.09 20.63 -5.73
CA ALA A 176 -23.63 21.08 -7.01
C ALA A 176 -24.77 20.20 -7.56
N GLY A 177 -24.99 19.03 -6.95
CA GLY A 177 -25.77 17.91 -7.46
C GLY A 177 -25.04 17.13 -8.55
N GLY A 178 -25.76 16.24 -9.24
CA GLY A 178 -25.26 15.51 -10.40
C GLY A 178 -25.15 14.01 -10.16
N ASP A 179 -24.63 13.30 -11.17
CA ASP A 179 -24.68 11.85 -11.24
C ASP A 179 -23.86 11.17 -10.15
N MET A 180 -22.71 11.73 -9.80
CA MET A 180 -21.74 11.12 -8.89
C MET A 180 -21.19 12.16 -7.91
N ALA A 181 -21.16 11.81 -6.64
CA ALA A 181 -20.26 12.46 -5.68
C ALA A 181 -18.81 11.99 -5.90
N PRO A 182 -17.81 12.77 -5.46
CA PRO A 182 -16.43 12.33 -5.46
C PRO A 182 -16.28 11.01 -4.70
N LYS A 183 -15.43 10.12 -5.19
CA LYS A 183 -15.02 8.92 -4.46
C LYS A 183 -13.98 9.34 -3.42
N LEU A 184 -14.31 9.20 -2.13
CA LEU A 184 -13.41 9.60 -1.04
C LEU A 184 -12.99 8.40 -0.21
N ALA A 185 -11.77 8.46 0.34
CA ALA A 185 -11.35 7.57 1.42
C ALA A 185 -12.10 7.97 2.70
N VAL A 186 -12.61 6.98 3.42
CA VAL A 186 -13.43 7.16 4.60
C VAL A 186 -12.96 6.22 5.72
N SER A 187 -13.32 6.49 6.97
CA SER A 187 -12.94 5.67 8.13
C SER A 187 -13.61 4.29 8.09
N ALA A 188 -12.84 3.24 8.40
CA ALA A 188 -13.36 1.89 8.58
C ALA A 188 -14.12 1.74 9.90
N GLY A 189 -15.06 0.79 9.94
CA GLY A 189 -15.78 0.40 11.16
C GLY A 189 -16.82 1.40 11.69
N VAL A 190 -16.94 2.60 11.10
CA VAL A 190 -17.96 3.59 11.46
C VAL A 190 -19.17 3.51 10.53
N GLU A 191 -20.36 3.70 11.07
CA GLU A 191 -21.59 3.79 10.28
C GLU A 191 -21.65 5.11 9.51
N TYR A 192 -22.29 5.09 8.34
CA TYR A 192 -22.52 6.27 7.51
C TYR A 192 -24.01 6.51 7.34
N SER A 193 -24.46 7.70 7.74
CA SER A 193 -25.80 8.20 7.41
C SER A 193 -25.80 8.70 5.97
N LEU A 194 -26.60 8.05 5.12
CA LEU A 194 -26.83 8.42 3.74
C LEU A 194 -28.10 9.25 3.64
N SER A 195 -28.05 10.35 2.91
CA SER A 195 -29.22 11.18 2.64
C SER A 195 -29.19 11.79 1.25
N GLU A 196 -30.39 12.05 0.75
CA GLU A 196 -30.63 12.91 -0.39
C GLU A 196 -31.45 14.12 0.05
N ALA A 197 -31.12 15.28 -0.51
CA ALA A 197 -31.90 16.49 -0.41
C ALA A 197 -32.19 17.07 -1.80
N VAL A 198 -33.39 17.63 -1.96
CA VAL A 198 -33.74 18.43 -3.14
C VAL A 198 -32.94 19.73 -3.11
N LYS A 199 -32.37 20.10 -4.24
CA LYS A 199 -31.67 21.37 -4.40
C LYS A 199 -32.67 22.53 -4.42
N ALA A 200 -32.34 23.62 -3.73
CA ALA A 200 -33.18 24.82 -3.71
C ALA A 200 -33.49 25.30 -5.15
N GLY A 201 -34.75 25.65 -5.39
CA GLY A 201 -35.22 26.13 -6.70
C GLY A 201 -35.76 25.04 -7.64
N PHE A 202 -35.67 23.75 -7.29
CA PHE A 202 -36.32 22.70 -8.08
C PHE A 202 -37.82 22.59 -7.76
N ALA A 203 -38.65 23.28 -8.55
CA ALA A 203 -40.09 23.40 -8.32
C ALA A 203 -40.87 22.07 -8.41
N ASN A 204 -40.45 21.16 -9.29
CA ASN A 204 -41.20 19.93 -9.59
C ASN A 204 -40.76 18.74 -8.74
N ALA A 205 -40.10 18.98 -7.60
CA ALA A 205 -39.53 17.92 -6.77
C ALA A 205 -40.58 16.95 -6.20
N ALA A 206 -41.80 17.43 -5.97
CA ALA A 206 -42.91 16.62 -5.46
C ALA A 206 -43.39 15.54 -6.46
N GLU A 207 -43.04 15.69 -7.75
CA GLU A 207 -43.34 14.70 -8.80
C GLU A 207 -42.38 13.49 -8.76
N PHE A 208 -41.46 13.43 -7.80
CA PHE A 208 -40.47 12.37 -7.73
C PHE A 208 -40.52 11.64 -6.40
N LYS A 209 -40.48 10.31 -6.46
CA LYS A 209 -40.39 9.45 -5.28
C LYS A 209 -39.01 8.78 -5.22
N ALA A 210 -38.35 8.99 -4.09
CA ALA A 210 -37.08 8.32 -3.79
C ALA A 210 -37.26 6.80 -3.62
N SER A 211 -36.35 6.06 -4.21
CA SER A 211 -36.15 4.64 -3.94
C SER A 211 -35.49 4.44 -2.59
N ASP A 212 -35.41 3.18 -2.17
CA ASP A 212 -34.44 2.80 -1.15
C ASP A 212 -33.02 2.92 -1.73
N TRP A 213 -32.07 3.22 -0.85
CA TRP A 213 -30.66 3.19 -1.21
C TRP A 213 -30.21 1.76 -1.52
N SER A 214 -29.26 1.62 -2.44
CA SER A 214 -28.59 0.35 -2.74
C SER A 214 -27.10 0.56 -2.80
N CYS A 215 -26.34 -0.16 -1.98
CA CYS A 215 -24.88 -0.07 -1.95
C CYS A 215 -24.25 -1.38 -2.41
N VAL A 216 -23.22 -1.27 -3.24
CA VAL A 216 -22.44 -2.40 -3.74
C VAL A 216 -20.96 -2.20 -3.44
N THR A 217 -20.28 -3.31 -3.19
CA THR A 217 -18.83 -3.43 -3.15
C THR A 217 -18.33 -4.23 -4.34
N ASP A 218 -17.00 -4.29 -4.48
CA ASP A 218 -16.32 -5.21 -5.40
C ASP A 218 -16.69 -6.69 -5.15
N SER A 219 -17.24 -7.03 -3.98
CA SER A 219 -17.59 -8.39 -3.57
C SER A 219 -19.11 -8.66 -3.52
N GLY A 220 -19.97 -7.70 -3.87
CA GLY A 220 -21.42 -7.87 -3.88
C GLY A 220 -22.20 -6.73 -3.20
N THR A 221 -23.47 -6.97 -2.85
CA THR A 221 -24.34 -5.97 -2.21
C THR A 221 -24.07 -5.84 -0.71
N ILE A 222 -24.13 -4.62 -0.17
CA ILE A 222 -24.13 -4.35 1.28
C ILE A 222 -25.55 -4.16 1.76
N THR A 223 -25.87 -4.76 2.92
CA THR A 223 -27.12 -4.52 3.63
C THR A 223 -27.14 -3.12 4.26
N LEU A 224 -28.23 -2.40 4.04
CA LEU A 224 -28.48 -1.08 4.61
C LEU A 224 -29.63 -1.14 5.62
N THR A 225 -29.56 -0.29 6.63
CA THR A 225 -30.72 -0.01 7.48
C THR A 225 -31.51 1.11 6.83
N LYS A 226 -32.74 0.82 6.39
CA LYS A 226 -33.61 1.81 5.75
C LYS A 226 -34.01 2.91 6.73
N GLY A 227 -33.93 4.16 6.27
CA GLY A 227 -34.41 5.33 7.00
C GLY A 227 -35.77 5.84 6.50
N ALA A 228 -36.00 7.14 6.70
CA ALA A 228 -37.08 7.85 6.02
C ALA A 228 -36.85 7.89 4.50
N ALA A 229 -37.82 8.40 3.74
CA ALA A 229 -37.66 8.57 2.30
C ALA A 229 -36.39 9.38 1.98
N GLY A 230 -35.54 8.84 1.10
CA GLY A 230 -34.27 9.47 0.74
C GLY A 230 -33.12 9.22 1.71
N THR A 231 -33.32 8.49 2.82
CA THR A 231 -32.27 8.24 3.82
C THR A 231 -32.05 6.76 4.12
N ALA A 232 -30.83 6.42 4.53
CA ALA A 232 -30.45 5.08 4.97
C ALA A 232 -29.20 5.15 5.86
N THR A 233 -28.92 4.09 6.61
CA THR A 233 -27.65 3.90 7.32
C THR A 233 -26.88 2.76 6.69
N LEU A 234 -25.66 3.05 6.28
CA LEU A 234 -24.67 2.09 5.81
C LEU A 234 -23.83 1.61 6.98
N ALA A 235 -23.82 0.29 7.19
CA ALA A 235 -23.03 -0.34 8.23
C ALA A 235 -21.52 -0.07 8.07
N GLY A 236 -20.77 -0.26 9.16
CA GLY A 236 -19.33 -0.05 9.20
C GLY A 236 -18.57 -0.74 8.06
N LEU A 237 -17.86 0.05 7.26
CA LEU A 237 -17.07 -0.46 6.14
C LEU A 237 -15.82 -1.16 6.63
N LYS A 238 -15.49 -2.30 6.01
CA LYS A 238 -14.22 -2.99 6.27
C LYS A 238 -13.08 -2.26 5.57
N ALA A 239 -11.90 -2.30 6.17
CA ALA A 239 -10.69 -1.74 5.57
C ALA A 239 -10.47 -2.25 4.13
N GLY A 240 -10.10 -1.35 3.24
CA GLY A 240 -9.88 -1.61 1.81
C GLY A 240 -11.14 -1.83 0.96
N GLN A 241 -12.36 -1.79 1.51
CA GLN A 241 -13.58 -1.92 0.71
C GLN A 241 -13.81 -0.69 -0.17
N ASN A 242 -14.15 -0.91 -1.44
CA ASN A 242 -14.70 0.12 -2.31
C ASN A 242 -16.22 0.01 -2.33
N VAL A 243 -16.94 1.10 -2.02
CA VAL A 243 -18.39 1.10 -1.96
C VAL A 243 -18.98 2.19 -2.85
N VAL A 244 -19.97 1.81 -3.66
CA VAL A 244 -20.81 2.74 -4.41
C VAL A 244 -22.25 2.59 -3.95
N CYS A 245 -22.83 3.66 -3.44
CA CYS A 245 -24.21 3.73 -3.00
C CYS A 245 -25.05 4.52 -4.00
N THR A 246 -26.15 3.94 -4.47
CA THR A 246 -27.04 4.53 -5.48
C THR A 246 -28.42 4.78 -4.89
N ILE A 247 -29.00 5.93 -5.25
CA ILE A 247 -30.41 6.23 -5.04
C ILE A 247 -31.05 6.65 -6.37
N ASN A 248 -32.28 6.17 -6.62
CA ASN A 248 -33.07 6.54 -7.79
C ASN A 248 -34.27 7.37 -7.39
N ASN A 249 -34.55 8.44 -8.12
CA ASN A 249 -35.84 9.11 -8.06
C ASN A 249 -36.65 8.77 -9.29
N ALA A 250 -37.77 8.07 -9.08
CA ALA A 250 -38.73 7.80 -10.14
C ALA A 250 -39.76 8.92 -10.19
N HIS A 251 -39.98 9.46 -11.39
CA HIS A 251 -41.12 10.34 -11.66
C HIS A 251 -42.41 9.57 -11.37
N THR A 252 -43.30 10.19 -10.61
CA THR A 252 -44.63 9.66 -10.34
C THR A 252 -45.55 10.08 -11.47
N ASP A 253 -46.35 9.14 -11.98
CA ASP A 253 -47.39 9.47 -12.94
C ASP A 253 -48.36 10.48 -12.31
N GLN A 254 -48.53 11.62 -12.97
CA GLN A 254 -49.41 12.69 -12.53
C GLN A 254 -50.85 12.48 -13.02
N GLY A 255 -51.14 11.36 -13.70
CA GLY A 255 -52.47 11.02 -14.20
C GLY A 255 -52.91 11.88 -15.39
N VAL A 256 -51.96 12.54 -16.08
CA VAL A 256 -52.26 13.39 -17.23
C VAL A 256 -52.25 12.55 -18.51
N GLY A 257 -53.44 12.26 -19.03
CA GLY A 257 -53.61 11.64 -20.35
C GLY A 257 -53.81 12.68 -21.44
N VAL A 258 -52.92 12.74 -22.44
CA VAL A 258 -53.15 13.54 -23.65
C VAL A 258 -53.69 12.62 -24.74
N THR A 259 -54.97 12.79 -25.09
CA THR A 259 -55.55 12.11 -26.26
C THR A 259 -55.47 13.05 -27.45
N LYS A 260 -54.67 12.70 -28.46
CA LYS A 260 -54.59 13.44 -29.72
C LYS A 260 -55.37 12.68 -30.79
N THR A 261 -56.51 13.24 -31.19
CA THR A 261 -57.28 12.74 -32.33
C THR A 261 -56.93 13.58 -33.55
N VAL A 262 -56.37 12.96 -34.60
CA VAL A 262 -56.16 13.64 -35.88
C VAL A 262 -57.49 13.59 -36.64
N THR A 263 -58.13 14.74 -36.79
CA THR A 263 -59.46 14.87 -37.44
C THR A 263 -59.38 15.15 -38.94
N GLY A 264 -58.19 15.38 -39.50
CA GLY A 264 -57.97 15.55 -40.93
C GLY A 264 -56.50 15.74 -41.28
N ASN A 265 -56.14 15.34 -42.48
CA ASN A 265 -54.81 15.44 -43.10
C ASN A 265 -54.86 16.27 -44.40
N ALA A 266 -55.79 17.24 -44.48
CA ALA A 266 -55.86 18.17 -45.59
C ALA A 266 -54.56 18.98 -45.67
N GLN A 267 -53.78 18.69 -46.70
CA GLN A 267 -52.57 19.44 -47.04
C GLN A 267 -52.99 20.75 -47.70
N ASN A 268 -52.36 21.86 -47.32
CA ASN A 268 -52.57 23.13 -48.02
C ASN A 268 -52.22 22.95 -49.52
N ALA A 269 -52.99 23.61 -50.39
CA ALA A 269 -52.90 23.44 -51.84
C ALA A 269 -51.56 23.90 -52.46
N ASP A 270 -50.69 24.54 -51.68
CA ASP A 270 -49.39 25.04 -52.12
C ASP A 270 -48.26 24.00 -52.02
N GLY A 271 -48.45 22.87 -51.34
CA GLY A 271 -47.55 21.72 -51.40
C GLY A 271 -46.09 21.99 -50.97
N THR A 272 -45.82 23.11 -50.28
CA THR A 272 -44.51 23.47 -49.70
C THR A 272 -44.59 23.64 -48.19
#